data_AF-A0A2A2NAI1-F1
#
_entry.id   AF-A0A2A2NAI1-F1
#
_cell.length_a   1.000
_cell.length_b   1.000
_cell.length_c   1.000
_cell.angle_alpha   90.00
_cell.angle_beta   90.00
_cell.angle_gamma   90.00
#
_symmetry.space_group_name_H-M   'P 1'
#
loop_
_entity.id
_entity.type
_entity.pdbx_description
1 polymer ?
#
loop_
_entity_poly.entity_id
_entity_poly.type
_entity_poly.pdbx_seq_one_letter_code
_entity_poly.pdbx_strand_id
1 'polypeptide(L)'
;MRHSIYLKLATVLLKADLKREEKQWQRMVRRNAHQIPWTNEHLLKDIGLDKEGRSNHVSVPDAVKVERRVRHLRRVLTARIPT
;
A
#
# COMPACT_ATOMS: atom_id res chain seq x y z
N MET A 1 -22.38 2.15 39.72
CA MET A 1 -22.83 1.88 38.34
C MET A 1 -22.75 3.06 37.35
N ARG A 2 -22.03 4.17 37.67
CA ARG A 2 -21.91 5.33 36.75
C ARG A 2 -20.80 5.21 35.68
N HIS A 3 -19.81 4.34 35.87
CA HIS A 3 -18.69 4.20 34.93
C HIS A 3 -19.04 3.55 33.59
N SER A 4 -20.05 2.67 33.57
CA SER A 4 -20.50 2.02 32.33
C SER A 4 -21.12 3.01 31.33
N ILE A 5 -21.72 4.09 31.81
CA ILE A 5 -22.31 5.15 30.98
C ILE A 5 -21.21 5.92 30.25
N TYR A 6 -20.15 6.30 30.96
CA TYR A 6 -19.00 6.99 30.37
C TYR A 6 -18.29 6.12 29.34
N LEU A 7 -18.11 4.82 29.62
CA LEU A 7 -17.53 3.88 28.64
C LEU A 7 -18.39 3.77 27.38
N LYS A 8 -19.70 3.66 27.52
CA LYS A 8 -20.62 3.66 26.37
C LYS A 8 -20.50 4.95 25.56
N LEU A 9 -20.49 6.11 26.21
CA LEU A 9 -20.39 7.40 25.54
C LEU A 9 -19.03 7.57 24.83
N ALA A 10 -17.92 7.17 25.46
CA ALA A 10 -16.60 7.20 24.86
C ALA A 10 -16.54 6.34 23.59
N THR A 11 -17.11 5.13 23.61
CA THR A 11 -17.14 4.28 22.40
C THR A 11 -17.97 4.88 21.27
N VAL A 12 -19.05 5.61 21.58
CA VAL A 12 -19.87 6.29 20.56
C VAL A 12 -19.09 7.45 19.94
N LEU A 13 -18.43 8.27 20.75
CA LEU A 13 -17.61 9.38 20.27
C LEU A 13 -16.47 8.89 19.38
N LEU A 14 -15.76 7.84 19.80
CA LEU A 14 -14.66 7.27 19.02
C LEU A 14 -15.15 6.74 17.66
N LYS A 15 -16.28 6.03 17.62
CA LYS A 15 -16.88 5.56 16.36
C LYS A 15 -17.33 6.72 15.46
N ALA A 16 -17.85 7.79 16.04
CA ALA A 16 -18.26 8.97 15.28
C ALA A 16 -17.06 9.69 14.65
N ASP A 17 -15.95 9.77 15.40
CA ASP A 17 -14.72 10.39 14.93
C ASP A 17 -14.07 9.60 13.80
N LEU A 18 -13.95 8.27 13.95
CA LEU A 18 -13.49 7.39 12.87
C LEU A 18 -14.32 7.55 11.58
N LYS A 19 -15.66 7.61 11.70
CA LYS A 19 -16.52 7.84 10.53
C LYS A 19 -16.32 9.21 9.89
N ARG A 20 -15.97 10.22 10.68
CA ARG A 20 -15.70 11.57 10.19
C ARG A 20 -14.37 11.60 9.44
N GLU A 21 -13.32 11.03 10.01
CA GLU A 21 -12.02 10.88 9.38
C GLU A 21 -12.13 10.10 8.08
N GLU A 22 -12.85 8.97 8.08
CA GLU A 22 -13.07 8.17 6.87
C GLU A 22 -13.75 9.00 5.77
N LYS A 23 -14.79 9.78 6.10
CA LYS A 23 -15.46 10.66 5.12
C LYS A 23 -14.53 11.76 4.61
N GLN A 24 -13.71 12.34 5.47
CA GLN A 24 -12.74 13.37 5.07
C GLN A 24 -11.66 12.77 4.15
N TRP A 25 -11.15 11.60 4.51
CA TRP A 25 -10.20 10.84 3.71
C TRP A 25 -10.77 10.49 2.35
N GLN A 26 -11.99 9.94 2.28
CA GLN A 26 -12.65 9.63 1.00
C GLN A 26 -12.83 10.89 0.13
N ARG A 27 -13.20 12.04 0.71
CA ARG A 27 -13.30 13.32 -0.03
C ARG A 27 -11.93 13.76 -0.57
N MET A 28 -10.88 13.64 0.23
CA MET A 28 -9.52 13.97 -0.18
C MET A 28 -9.06 13.05 -1.32
N VAL A 29 -9.24 11.73 -1.19
CA VAL A 29 -8.89 10.75 -2.23
C VAL A 29 -9.62 11.06 -3.54
N ARG A 30 -10.93 11.35 -3.49
CA ARG A 30 -11.70 11.73 -4.69
C ARG A 30 -11.16 13.01 -5.35
N ARG A 31 -10.81 14.02 -4.57
CA ARG A 31 -10.21 15.26 -5.09
C ARG A 31 -8.84 15.00 -5.72
N ASN A 32 -8.00 14.24 -5.05
CA ASN A 32 -6.65 13.91 -5.54
C ASN A 32 -6.71 13.08 -6.82
N ALA A 33 -7.70 12.17 -6.97
CA ALA A 33 -7.88 11.39 -8.20
C ALA A 33 -8.10 12.27 -9.45
N HIS A 34 -8.67 13.47 -9.29
CA HIS A 34 -8.85 14.43 -10.38
C HIS A 34 -7.58 15.26 -10.67
N GLN A 35 -6.66 15.35 -9.71
CA GLN A 35 -5.38 16.06 -9.86
C GLN A 35 -4.28 15.19 -10.47
N ILE A 36 -4.50 13.87 -10.58
CA ILE A 36 -3.52 12.97 -11.19
C ILE A 36 -3.40 13.32 -12.69
N PRO A 37 -2.17 13.53 -13.20
CA PRO A 37 -1.94 13.88 -14.61
C PRO A 37 -2.05 12.65 -15.51
N TRP A 38 -3.27 12.12 -15.68
CA TRP A 38 -3.58 10.90 -16.45
C TRP A 38 -3.07 10.91 -17.89
N THR A 39 -2.90 12.09 -18.48
CA THR A 39 -2.44 12.26 -19.86
C THR A 39 -0.92 12.18 -20.01
N ASN A 40 -0.15 12.28 -18.92
CA ASN A 40 1.31 12.30 -18.96
C ASN A 40 1.92 11.03 -18.34
N GLU A 41 2.30 10.09 -19.20
CA GLU A 41 2.91 8.81 -18.81
C GLU A 41 4.20 8.98 -17.99
N HIS A 42 5.02 9.98 -18.29
CA HIS A 42 6.27 10.19 -17.55
C HIS A 42 6.01 10.63 -16.11
N LEU A 43 5.08 11.56 -15.91
CA LEU A 43 4.68 11.98 -14.57
C LEU A 43 3.98 10.86 -13.81
N LEU A 44 3.15 10.04 -14.47
CA LEU A 44 2.55 8.86 -13.83
C LEU A 44 3.63 7.88 -13.35
N LYS A 45 4.66 7.63 -14.17
CA LYS A 45 5.78 6.75 -13.82
C LYS A 45 6.56 7.27 -12.60
N ASP A 46 6.80 8.57 -12.52
CA ASP A 46 7.47 9.20 -11.37
C ASP A 46 6.62 9.14 -10.08
N ILE A 47 5.29 9.22 -10.22
CA ILE A 47 4.33 9.02 -9.12
C ILE A 47 4.21 7.52 -8.75
N GLY A 48 4.73 6.61 -9.59
CA GLY A 48 4.65 5.17 -9.38
C GLY A 48 3.31 4.55 -9.83
N LEU A 49 2.61 5.21 -10.76
CA LEU A 49 1.37 4.75 -11.39
C LEU A 49 1.58 4.37 -12.86
N ASP A 50 0.81 3.40 -13.31
CA ASP A 50 0.67 3.01 -14.72
C ASP A 50 -0.43 3.82 -15.41
N LYS A 51 -0.53 3.75 -16.75
CA LYS A 51 -1.57 4.44 -17.53
C LYS A 51 -2.98 4.03 -17.12
N GLU A 52 -3.15 2.79 -16.67
CA GLU A 52 -4.41 2.25 -16.15
C GLU A 52 -4.63 2.58 -14.66
N GLY A 53 -3.77 3.40 -14.04
CA GLY A 53 -3.87 3.81 -12.65
C GLY A 53 -3.48 2.74 -11.64
N ARG A 54 -2.85 1.65 -12.10
CA ARG A 54 -2.30 0.60 -11.24
C ARG A 54 -0.98 1.07 -10.67
N SER A 55 -0.62 0.65 -9.46
CA SER A 55 0.71 0.95 -8.95
C SER A 55 1.75 0.18 -9.74
N ASN A 56 2.75 0.88 -10.28
CA ASN A 56 3.91 0.30 -10.96
C ASN A 56 4.86 -0.42 -9.99
N HIS A 57 4.61 -0.31 -8.68
CA HIS A 57 5.27 -1.15 -7.69
C HIS A 57 4.81 -2.59 -7.84
N VAL A 58 5.69 -3.41 -8.43
CA VAL A 58 5.62 -4.86 -8.31
C VAL A 58 5.78 -5.21 -6.83
N SER A 59 4.65 -5.34 -6.13
CA SER A 59 4.53 -5.77 -4.74
C SER A 59 4.85 -7.26 -4.61
N VAL A 60 6.06 -7.66 -5.01
CA VAL A 60 6.58 -8.98 -4.64
C VAL A 60 7.13 -8.83 -3.23
N PRO A 61 6.64 -9.61 -2.24
CA PRO A 61 7.19 -9.58 -0.90
C PRO A 61 8.70 -9.83 -0.93
N ASP A 62 9.44 -9.12 -0.09
CA ASP A 62 10.91 -9.18 -0.12
C ASP A 62 11.43 -10.59 0.15
N ALA A 63 10.72 -11.39 0.95
CA ALA A 63 11.00 -12.80 1.16
C ALA A 63 11.08 -13.59 -0.18
N VAL A 64 10.16 -13.33 -1.11
CA VAL A 64 10.12 -14.00 -2.42
C VAL A 64 11.26 -13.53 -3.32
N LYS A 65 11.64 -12.24 -3.24
CA LYS A 65 12.80 -11.71 -3.98
C LYS A 65 14.10 -12.37 -3.52
N VAL A 66 14.28 -12.47 -2.19
CA VAL A 66 15.46 -13.08 -1.57
C VAL A 66 15.54 -14.56 -1.94
N GLU A 67 14.44 -15.32 -1.84
CA GLU A 67 14.44 -16.75 -2.17
C GLU A 67 14.84 -17.00 -3.63
N ARG A 68 14.29 -16.22 -4.58
CA ARG A 68 14.68 -16.30 -5.99
C ARG A 68 16.17 -16.01 -6.17
N ARG A 69 16.68 -14.95 -5.52
CA ARG A 69 18.10 -14.57 -5.59
C ARG A 69 19.00 -15.69 -5.06
N VAL A 70 18.67 -16.26 -3.90
CA VAL A 70 19.41 -17.38 -3.28
C VAL A 70 19.40 -18.61 -4.18
N ARG A 71 18.26 -18.94 -4.80
CA ARG A 71 18.15 -20.07 -5.74
C ARG A 71 19.08 -19.91 -6.94
N HIS A 72 19.13 -18.71 -7.52
CA HIS A 72 20.04 -18.42 -8.63
C HIS A 72 21.52 -18.49 -8.19
N LEU A 73 21.86 -17.95 -7.03
CA LEU A 73 23.21 -18.05 -6.49
C LEU A 73 23.63 -19.50 -6.26
N ARG A 74 22.77 -20.32 -5.65
CA ARG A 74 23.02 -21.75 -5.48
C ARG A 74 23.28 -22.45 -6.80
N ARG A 75 22.44 -22.21 -7.82
CA ARG A 75 22.63 -22.79 -9.17
C ARG A 75 23.98 -22.43 -9.78
N VAL A 76 24.38 -21.17 -9.69
CA VAL A 76 25.68 -20.71 -10.25
C VAL A 76 26.84 -21.35 -9.49
N LEU A 77 26.77 -21.41 -8.17
CA LEU A 77 27.81 -22.02 -7.34
C LEU A 77 27.93 -23.53 -7.61
N THR A 78 26.80 -24.26 -7.67
CA THR A 78 26.81 -25.69 -7.98
C THR A 78 27.32 -25.99 -9.39
N ALA A 79 27.01 -25.15 -10.37
CA ALA A 79 27.51 -25.32 -11.74
C ALA A 79 29.01 -24.99 -11.90
N ARG A 80 29.58 -24.23 -10.96
CA ARG A 80 31.00 -23.85 -10.96
C ARG A 80 31.91 -24.80 -10.20
N ILE A 81 31.36 -25.75 -9.44
CA ILE A 81 32.16 -26.78 -8.79
C ILE A 81 32.36 -27.89 -9.83
N PRO A 82 33.57 -28.09 -10.37
CA PRO A 82 33.86 -29.31 -11.11
C PRO A 82 33.82 -30.45 -10.09
N THR A 83 32.81 -31.31 -10.20
CA THR A 83 32.78 -32.59 -9.48
C THR A 83 33.89 -33.50 -9.95
#